data_AF-A0A928YWY2-F1
#
_entry.id   AF-A0A928YWY2-F1
#
_cell.length_a   1.000
_cell.length_b   1.000
_cell.length_c   1.000
_cell.angle_alpha   90.00
_cell.angle_beta   90.00
_cell.angle_gamma   90.00
#
_symmetry.space_group_name_H-M   'P 1'
#
loop_
_entity.id
_entity.type
_entity.pdbx_description
1 polymer ?
#
loop_
_entity_poly.entity_id
_entity_poly.type
_entity_poly.pdbx_seq_one_letter_code
_entity_poly.pdbx_strand_id
1 'polypeptide(L)'
;MTNLSDRNGRAFEYIVFDEIEQNLANDSVQITPRTIQAQSNDRQKYLNLPLIMQQNYALAARRVRQWLIEQLSENEQIRSLDRLSDDDAKRGDVTDIRITTNGREINLSINTITKR
;
A
#
# COMPACT_ATOMS: atom_id res chain seq x y z
N MET A 1 -18.34 13.79 7.43
CA MET A 1 -18.81 12.57 6.74
C MET A 1 -17.68 12.08 5.86
N THR A 2 -17.04 10.98 6.21
CA THR A 2 -15.99 10.38 5.38
C THR A 2 -16.63 9.80 4.12
N ASN A 3 -16.17 10.22 2.94
CA ASN A 3 -16.70 9.76 1.66
C ASN A 3 -16.47 8.23 1.54
N LEU A 4 -17.47 7.47 1.10
CA LEU A 4 -17.38 6.01 0.92
C LEU A 4 -16.21 5.62 0.03
N SER A 5 -15.93 6.43 -1.00
CA SER A 5 -14.81 6.22 -1.91
C SER A 5 -13.45 6.34 -1.20
N ASP A 6 -13.30 7.35 -0.34
CA ASP A 6 -12.08 7.58 0.44
C ASP A 6 -11.87 6.43 1.44
N ARG A 7 -12.93 6.03 2.15
CA ARG A 7 -12.85 4.86 3.07
C ARG A 7 -12.40 3.59 2.34
N ASN A 8 -12.97 3.32 1.17
CA ASN A 8 -12.65 2.11 0.40
C ASN A 8 -11.25 2.17 -0.22
N GLY A 9 -10.82 3.34 -0.70
CA GLY A 9 -9.45 3.58 -1.17
C GLY A 9 -8.42 3.32 -0.08
N ARG A 10 -8.60 3.95 1.08
CA ARG A 10 -7.72 3.74 2.25
C ARG A 10 -7.69 2.31 2.75
N ALA A 11 -8.84 1.62 2.74
CA ALA A 11 -8.91 0.20 3.08
C ALA A 11 -8.13 -0.67 2.07
N PHE A 12 -8.11 -0.31 0.79
CA PHE A 12 -7.34 -1.01 -0.22
C PHE A 12 -5.83 -0.71 -0.11
N GLU A 13 -5.45 0.55 0.09
CA GLU A 13 -4.06 0.94 0.39
C GLU A 13 -3.51 0.16 1.60
N TYR A 14 -4.31 0.04 2.67
CA TYR A 14 -3.94 -0.72 3.87
C TYR A 14 -3.52 -2.15 3.53
N ILE A 15 -4.37 -2.89 2.83
CA ILE A 15 -4.12 -4.31 2.57
C ILE A 15 -3.04 -4.54 1.51
N VAL A 16 -2.85 -3.60 0.57
CA VAL A 16 -1.71 -3.65 -0.37
C VAL A 16 -0.40 -3.46 0.39
N PHE A 17 -0.33 -2.48 1.28
CA PHE A 17 0.85 -2.26 2.12
C PHE A 17 1.14 -3.48 2.99
N ASP A 18 0.12 -3.98 3.69
CA ASP A 18 0.21 -5.13 4.62
C ASP A 18 0.69 -6.39 3.89
N GLU A 19 0.19 -6.65 2.67
CA GLU A 19 0.62 -7.78 1.85
C GLU A 19 2.10 -7.65 1.43
N ILE A 20 2.58 -6.44 1.10
CA ILE A 20 3.99 -6.21 0.74
C ILE A 20 4.88 -6.37 1.97
N GLU A 21 4.51 -5.74 3.09
CA GLU A 21 5.25 -5.80 4.35
C GLU A 21 5.42 -7.25 4.82
N GLN A 22 4.32 -8.00 4.93
CA GLN A 22 4.37 -9.36 5.48
C GLN A 22 5.10 -10.38 4.61
N ASN A 23 5.22 -10.13 3.29
CA ASN A 23 5.72 -11.13 2.36
C ASN A 23 7.07 -10.78 1.72
N LEU A 24 7.42 -9.49 1.65
CA LEU A 24 8.61 -9.02 0.92
C LEU A 24 9.54 -8.19 1.78
N ALA A 25 9.05 -7.59 2.87
CA ALA A 25 9.94 -6.88 3.79
C ALA A 25 10.74 -7.88 4.62
N ASN A 26 12.01 -7.55 4.87
CA ASN A 26 12.85 -8.23 5.85
C ASN A 26 12.90 -7.39 7.14
N ASP A 27 13.48 -7.95 8.20
CA ASP A 27 13.58 -7.30 9.52
C ASP A 27 14.33 -5.95 9.52
N SER A 28 15.03 -5.61 8.42
CA SER A 28 15.77 -4.36 8.28
C SER A 28 15.03 -3.27 7.48
N VAL A 29 13.82 -3.56 6.98
CA VAL A 29 13.03 -2.56 6.25
C VAL A 29 12.62 -1.43 7.17
N GLN A 30 12.91 -0.22 6.73
CA GLN A 30 12.51 0.99 7.44
C GLN A 30 11.06 1.36 7.11
N ILE A 31 10.24 1.49 8.14
CA ILE A 31 8.87 1.98 8.05
C ILE A 31 8.77 3.22 8.91
N THR A 32 8.26 4.31 8.35
CA THR A 32 8.19 5.58 9.09
C THR A 32 7.10 5.54 10.16
N PRO A 33 7.23 6.31 11.26
CA PRO A 33 6.18 6.43 12.27
C PRO A 33 4.83 6.90 11.68
N ARG A 34 4.87 7.74 10.64
CA ARG A 34 3.67 8.17 9.92
C ARG A 34 2.96 6.99 9.28
N THR A 35 3.71 6.12 8.61
CA THR A 35 3.16 4.93 7.95
C THR A 35 2.55 3.96 8.95
N ILE A 36 3.20 3.74 10.10
CA ILE A 36 2.65 2.93 11.19
C ILE A 36 1.30 3.51 11.66
N GLN A 37 1.23 4.84 11.86
CA GLN A 37 0.00 5.50 12.26
C GLN A 37 -1.09 5.40 11.18
N ALA A 38 -0.74 5.57 9.90
CA ALA A 38 -1.66 5.46 8.77
C ALA A 38 -2.22 4.03 8.66
N GLN A 39 -1.37 3.01 8.74
CA GLN A 39 -1.78 1.60 8.76
C GLN A 39 -2.71 1.31 9.93
N SER A 40 -2.37 1.80 11.13
CA SER A 40 -3.21 1.62 12.32
C SER A 40 -4.61 2.22 12.15
N ASN A 41 -4.69 3.43 11.60
CA ASN A 41 -5.95 4.13 11.34
C ASN A 41 -6.80 3.43 10.25
N ASP A 42 -6.15 2.93 9.20
CA ASP A 42 -6.83 2.35 8.04
C ASP A 42 -7.20 0.88 8.22
N ARG A 43 -6.53 0.16 9.14
CA ARG A 43 -6.84 -1.23 9.48
C ARG A 43 -8.32 -1.44 9.79
N GLN A 44 -8.90 -0.56 10.61
CA GLN A 44 -10.32 -0.64 10.95
C GLN A 44 -11.22 -0.37 9.75
N LYS A 45 -10.79 0.46 8.79
CA LYS A 45 -11.56 0.71 7.57
C LYS A 45 -11.65 -0.56 6.72
N TYR A 46 -10.56 -1.32 6.62
CA TYR A 46 -10.53 -2.62 5.95
C TYR A 46 -11.37 -3.69 6.68
N LEU A 47 -11.17 -3.84 7.99
CA LEU A 47 -11.89 -4.85 8.79
C LEU A 47 -13.42 -4.64 8.82
N ASN A 48 -13.86 -3.39 8.65
CA ASN A 48 -15.29 -3.05 8.58
C ASN A 48 -15.91 -3.22 7.18
N LEU A 49 -15.14 -3.62 6.17
CA LEU A 49 -15.68 -3.94 4.85
C LEU A 49 -16.48 -5.25 4.90
N PRO A 50 -17.49 -5.44 4.03
CA PRO A 50 -18.10 -6.75 3.81
C PRO A 50 -17.04 -7.80 3.46
N LEU A 51 -17.20 -9.03 3.95
CA LEU A 51 -16.22 -10.12 3.76
C LEU A 51 -15.84 -10.33 2.29
N ILE A 52 -16.80 -10.25 1.38
CA ILE A 52 -16.57 -10.38 -0.06
C ILE A 52 -15.63 -9.28 -0.57
N MET A 53 -15.77 -8.04 -0.08
CA MET A 53 -14.87 -6.95 -0.46
C MET A 53 -13.48 -7.14 0.12
N GLN A 54 -13.36 -7.59 1.38
CA GLN A 54 -12.06 -7.93 1.98
C GLN A 54 -11.33 -8.99 1.15
N GLN A 55 -12.03 -10.06 0.76
CA GLN A 55 -11.47 -11.12 -0.09
C GLN A 55 -11.02 -10.59 -1.45
N ASN A 56 -11.84 -9.76 -2.11
CA ASN A 56 -11.48 -9.15 -3.38
C ASN A 56 -10.26 -8.24 -3.27
N TYR A 57 -10.17 -7.44 -2.20
CA TYR A 57 -9.05 -6.54 -1.97
C TYR A 57 -7.77 -7.32 -1.65
N ALA A 58 -7.85 -8.39 -0.84
CA ALA A 58 -6.70 -9.27 -0.58
C ALA A 58 -6.21 -9.98 -1.86
N LEU A 59 -7.12 -10.44 -2.74
CA LEU A 59 -6.75 -11.00 -4.04
C LEU A 59 -6.06 -9.97 -4.94
N ALA A 60 -6.52 -8.72 -4.94
CA ALA A 60 -5.88 -7.65 -5.68
C ALA A 60 -4.51 -7.28 -5.08
N ALA A 61 -4.38 -7.21 -3.76
CA ALA A 61 -3.10 -6.97 -3.08
C ALA A 61 -2.06 -8.03 -3.44
N ARG A 62 -2.44 -9.32 -3.49
CA ARG A 62 -1.55 -10.41 -3.95
C ARG A 62 -1.07 -10.22 -5.38
N ARG A 63 -1.91 -9.68 -6.27
CA ARG A 63 -1.51 -9.37 -7.65
C ARG A 63 -0.51 -8.22 -7.69
N VAL A 64 -0.71 -7.19 -6.86
CA VAL A 64 0.28 -6.09 -6.72
C VAL A 64 1.61 -6.64 -6.20
N ARG A 65 1.58 -7.50 -5.17
CA ARG A 65 2.78 -8.18 -4.67
C ARG A 65 3.48 -8.99 -5.76
N GLN A 66 2.73 -9.79 -6.53
CA GLN A 66 3.29 -10.59 -7.61
C GLN A 66 3.94 -9.72 -8.69
N TRP A 67 3.26 -8.66 -9.11
CA TRP A 67 3.84 -7.67 -10.03
C TRP A 67 5.11 -7.04 -9.46
N LEU A 68 5.14 -6.71 -8.16
CA LEU A 68 6.32 -6.13 -7.52
C LEU A 68 7.50 -7.10 -7.51
N ILE A 69 7.25 -8.39 -7.23
CA ILE A 69 8.28 -9.44 -7.34
C ILE A 69 8.87 -9.48 -8.74
N GLU A 70 8.04 -9.38 -9.78
CA GLU A 70 8.48 -9.37 -11.19
C GLU A 70 9.27 -8.10 -11.56
N GLN A 71 9.05 -7.00 -10.84
CA GLN A 71 9.85 -5.79 -11.03
C GLN A 71 11.22 -5.91 -10.36
N LEU A 72 11.32 -6.56 -9.20
CA LEU A 72 12.56 -6.64 -8.43
C LEU A 72 13.58 -7.55 -9.12
N SER A 73 14.84 -7.09 -9.19
CA SER A 73 15.94 -7.96 -9.61
C SER A 73 16.28 -8.98 -8.51
N GLU A 74 16.95 -10.08 -8.86
CA GLU A 74 17.26 -11.21 -7.94
C GLU A 74 17.99 -10.79 -6.65
N ASN A 75 18.77 -9.70 -6.69
CA ASN A 75 19.51 -9.15 -5.54
C ASN A 75 18.96 -7.81 -5.04
N GLU A 76 17.78 -7.41 -5.51
CA GLU A 76 17.16 -6.16 -5.15
C GLU A 76 16.39 -6.33 -3.84
N GLN A 77 16.81 -5.62 -2.80
CA GLN A 77 16.20 -5.70 -1.48
C GLN A 77 15.46 -4.42 -1.16
N ILE A 78 14.25 -4.57 -0.59
CA ILE A 78 13.51 -3.44 -0.03
C ILE A 78 14.30 -2.90 1.19
N ARG A 79 14.51 -1.58 1.20
CA ARG A 79 15.20 -0.85 2.27
C ARG A 79 14.22 0.01 3.06
N SER A 80 13.21 0.57 2.42
CA SER A 80 12.12 1.27 3.09
C SER A 80 10.79 1.07 2.38
N LEU A 81 9.72 1.12 3.16
CA LEU A 81 8.34 1.05 2.71
C LEU A 81 7.57 2.19 3.39
N ASP A 82 7.07 3.15 2.61
CA ASP A 82 6.42 4.34 3.15
C ASP A 82 5.09 4.62 2.45
N ARG A 83 4.07 5.00 3.23
CA ARG A 83 2.79 5.53 2.73
C ARG A 83 2.85 7.04 2.71
N LEU A 84 2.63 7.61 1.54
CA LEU A 84 2.61 9.05 1.35
C LEU A 84 1.28 9.66 1.79
N SER A 85 1.32 10.91 2.24
CA SER A 85 0.14 11.63 2.73
C SER A 85 -0.37 12.59 1.68
N ASP A 86 -1.59 13.09 1.90
CA ASP A 86 -2.21 14.09 1.04
C ASP A 86 -1.37 15.38 0.92
N ASP A 87 -0.49 15.65 1.89
CA ASP A 87 0.43 16.79 1.83
C ASP A 87 1.54 16.59 0.81
N ASP A 88 1.96 15.35 0.56
CA ASP A 88 2.88 15.01 -0.52
C ASP A 88 2.18 15.18 -1.89
N ALA A 89 0.91 14.75 -1.99
CA ALA A 89 0.09 14.95 -3.19
C ALA A 89 -0.12 16.42 -3.55
N LYS A 90 -0.31 17.31 -2.55
CA LYS A 90 -0.38 18.77 -2.77
C LYS A 90 0.91 19.37 -3.34
N ARG A 91 2.04 18.70 -3.15
CA ARG A 91 3.35 19.09 -3.70
C ARG A 91 3.63 18.44 -5.05
N GLY A 92 2.69 17.66 -5.59
CA GLY A 92 2.77 17.01 -6.90
C GLY A 92 3.11 15.52 -6.85
N ASP A 93 3.29 14.93 -5.66
CA ASP A 93 3.64 13.52 -5.50
C ASP A 93 2.39 12.66 -5.22
N VAL A 94 1.81 12.11 -6.27
CA VAL A 94 0.58 11.28 -6.21
C VAL A 94 0.83 9.82 -5.88
N THR A 95 2.01 9.51 -5.32
CA THR A 95 2.35 8.17 -4.88
C THR A 95 1.54 7.83 -3.63
N ASP A 96 1.02 6.62 -3.52
CA ASP A 96 0.37 6.14 -2.29
C ASP A 96 1.34 5.32 -1.44
N ILE A 97 2.12 4.45 -2.09
CA ILE A 97 3.17 3.64 -1.45
C ILE A 97 4.48 3.82 -2.21
N ARG A 98 5.51 4.28 -1.50
CA ARG A 98 6.88 4.37 -1.98
C ARG A 98 7.70 3.23 -1.41
N ILE A 99 8.32 2.49 -2.32
CA ILE A 99 9.24 1.40 -2.01
C ILE A 99 10.62 1.82 -2.45
N THR A 100 11.54 1.92 -1.50
CA THR A 100 12.95 2.20 -1.81
C THR A 100 13.71 0.90 -1.72
N THR A 101 14.47 0.58 -2.76
CA THR A 101 15.38 -0.56 -2.80
C THR A 101 16.84 -0.10 -2.72
N ASN A 102 17.77 -1.05 -2.76
CA ASN A 102 19.20 -0.74 -2.94
C ASN A 102 19.56 -0.17 -4.32
N GLY A 103 18.68 -0.29 -5.33
CA GLY A 103 18.96 0.13 -6.70
C GLY A 103 18.13 1.32 -7.19
N ARG A 104 16.95 1.56 -6.62
CA ARG A 104 16.00 2.58 -7.12
C ARG A 104 14.82 2.79 -6.16
N GLU A 105 13.92 3.66 -6.60
CA GLU A 105 12.61 3.88 -6.00
C GLU A 105 11.51 3.33 -6.93
N ILE A 106 10.49 2.71 -6.33
CA ILE A 106 9.29 2.23 -7.00
C ILE A 106 8.10 2.94 -6.33
N ASN A 107 7.36 3.72 -7.13
CA ASN A 107 6.22 4.49 -6.68
C ASN A 107 4.93 3.82 -7.15
N LEU A 108 4.08 3.42 -6.20
CA LEU A 108 2.79 2.82 -6.45
C LEU A 108 1.68 3.85 -6.21
N SER A 109 0.89 4.10 -7.25
CA SER A 109 -0.40 4.78 -7.13
C SER A 109 -1.52 3.75 -7.24
N ILE A 110 -2.34 3.66 -6.21
CA ILE A 110 -3.38 2.65 -6.01
C ILE A 110 -4.73 3.31 -6.27
N ASN A 111 -5.43 2.85 -7.31
CA ASN A 111 -6.77 3.33 -7.61
C ASN A 111 -7.80 2.20 -7.54
N THR A 112 -8.86 2.40 -6.77
CA THR A 112 -10.02 1.50 -6.75
C THR A 112 -10.95 1.84 -7.92
N ILE A 113 -10.65 1.31 -9.11
CA ILE A 113 -11.59 1.46 -10.24
C ILE A 113 -12.85 0.66 -9.93
N THR A 114 -13.90 1.34 -9.48
CA THR A 114 -15.25 0.78 -9.49
C THR A 114 -15.79 0.97 -10.90
N LYS A 115 -15.70 -0.07 -11.74
CA LYS A 115 -16.48 -0.07 -12.98
C LYS A 115 -17.96 -0.05 -12.58
N ARG A 116 -18.64 1.03 -12.92
CA ARG A 116 -20.11 1.13 -12.88
C ARG A 116 -20.71 0.26 -13.97
#